data_AF-A0A8H6EPP5-F1
#
_entry.id   AF-A0A8H6EPP5-F1
#
_cell.length_a   1.000
_cell.length_b   1.000
_cell.length_c   1.000
_cell.angle_alpha   90.00
_cell.angle_beta   90.00
_cell.angle_gamma   90.00
#
_symmetry.space_group_name_H-M   'P 1'
#
loop_
_entity.id
_entity.type
_entity.pdbx_description
1 polymer ?
#
loop_
_entity_poly.entity_id
_entity_poly.type
_entity_poly.pdbx_seq_one_letter_code
_entity_poly.pdbx_strand_id
1 'polypeptide(L)'
;MTMNSASKKRAFSDYSGWNRDQLIERIKLLEDSQGLYINNEVNVDRAQKRVHESAKERKEAKKIRKINKQRGIDFSKYETRHIALKFSYLGWDYQGLALQGLPTDRPTVEEVIIKALQQVRLVQSPNPADFLFSRCGRTDRGVSAMNQVISLRVRSRLTKEQLEDPANDNLELDYIKMLNHVLPADIRFHAICVRPQRDLMHALAVNGDSINIYLILKG
;
A
#
# COMPACT_ATOMS: atom_id res chain seq x y z
N MET A 1 -14.99 -19.63 -55.73
CA MET A 1 -14.50 -18.26 -55.47
C MET A 1 -15.53 -17.33 -56.10
N THR A 2 -16.44 -16.68 -55.39
CA THR A 2 -16.20 -15.57 -54.44
C THR A 2 -17.41 -15.44 -53.50
N MET A 3 -17.19 -15.44 -52.18
CA MET A 3 -18.20 -14.99 -51.22
C MET A 3 -18.06 -13.48 -51.05
N ASN A 4 -19.13 -12.73 -51.36
CA ASN A 4 -19.19 -11.29 -51.18
C ASN A 4 -19.87 -11.00 -49.83
N SER A 5 -19.07 -10.84 -48.77
CA SER A 5 -19.56 -10.44 -47.45
C SER A 5 -19.79 -8.93 -47.40
N ALA A 6 -21.01 -8.49 -47.73
CA ALA A 6 -21.42 -7.10 -47.58
C ALA A 6 -21.59 -6.77 -46.08
N SER A 7 -20.61 -6.07 -45.49
CA SER A 7 -20.71 -5.49 -44.15
C SER A 7 -21.88 -4.50 -44.08
N LYS A 8 -22.98 -4.92 -43.45
CA LYS A 8 -24.18 -4.12 -43.23
C LYS A 8 -23.87 -3.03 -42.19
N LYS A 9 -23.53 -1.81 -42.65
CA LYS A 9 -23.35 -0.64 -41.78
C LYS A 9 -24.66 -0.40 -41.00
N ARG A 10 -24.58 -0.33 -39.66
CA ARG A 10 -25.73 0.05 -38.83
C ARG A 10 -26.04 1.52 -39.09
N ALA A 11 -27.18 1.79 -39.75
CA ALA A 11 -27.67 3.14 -39.95
C ALA A 11 -28.07 3.73 -38.58
N PHE A 12 -27.48 4.86 -38.22
CA PHE A 12 -27.92 5.63 -37.05
C PHE A 12 -29.28 6.24 -37.40
N SER A 13 -30.33 5.86 -36.69
CA SER A 13 -31.67 6.41 -36.92
C SER A 13 -31.75 7.79 -36.27
N ASP A 14 -32.07 8.82 -37.04
CA ASP A 14 -32.28 10.17 -36.52
C ASP A 14 -33.67 10.25 -35.85
N TYR A 15 -33.68 10.60 -34.56
CA TYR A 15 -34.89 10.66 -33.73
C TYR A 15 -35.30 12.09 -33.36
N SER A 16 -34.64 13.10 -33.93
CA SER A 16 -34.84 14.52 -33.59
C SER A 16 -36.28 15.03 -33.79
N GLY A 17 -37.06 14.41 -34.68
CA GLY A 17 -38.47 14.76 -34.96
C GLY A 17 -39.53 13.90 -34.24
N TRP A 18 -39.14 12.98 -33.36
CA TRP A 18 -40.10 12.04 -32.76
C TRP A 18 -40.78 12.64 -31.53
N ASN A 19 -42.09 12.40 -31.40
CA ASN A 19 -42.80 12.74 -30.16
C ASN A 19 -42.51 11.69 -29.07
N ARG A 20 -42.88 12.01 -27.83
CA ARG A 20 -42.66 11.15 -26.66
C ARG A 20 -43.24 9.75 -26.84
N ASP A 21 -44.46 9.64 -27.35
CA ASP A 21 -45.19 8.38 -27.45
C ASP A 21 -44.60 7.48 -28.55
N GLN A 22 -44.18 8.07 -29.67
CA GLN A 22 -43.48 7.38 -30.74
C GLN A 22 -42.16 6.80 -30.24
N LEU A 23 -41.39 7.57 -29.45
CA LEU A 23 -40.13 7.10 -28.90
C LEU A 23 -40.34 5.92 -27.94
N ILE A 24 -41.38 5.99 -27.11
CA ILE A 24 -41.76 4.93 -26.18
C ILE A 24 -42.14 3.65 -26.92
N GLU A 25 -42.94 3.76 -27.99
CA GLU A 25 -43.31 2.61 -28.81
C GLU A 25 -42.10 1.96 -29.47
N ARG A 26 -41.14 2.77 -29.94
CA ARG A 26 -39.88 2.26 -30.49
C ARG A 26 -39.02 1.55 -29.46
N ILE A 27 -38.93 2.08 -28.25
CA ILE A 27 -38.21 1.45 -27.13
C ILE A 27 -38.87 0.10 -26.80
N LYS A 28 -40.20 0.05 -26.72
CA LYS A 28 -40.94 -1.20 -26.48
C LYS A 28 -40.61 -2.29 -27.51
N LEU A 29 -40.64 -1.94 -28.80
CA LEU A 29 -40.28 -2.88 -29.87
C LEU A 29 -38.82 -3.34 -29.80
N LEU A 30 -37.90 -2.44 -29.43
CA LEU A 30 -36.48 -2.78 -29.28
C LEU A 30 -36.25 -3.71 -28.08
N GLU A 31 -36.92 -3.45 -26.96
CA GLU A 31 -36.88 -4.29 -25.76
C GLU A 31 -37.46 -5.69 -26.04
N ASP A 32 -38.53 -5.79 -26.84
CA ASP A 32 -39.10 -7.08 -27.27
C ASP A 32 -38.13 -7.87 -28.14
N SER A 33 -37.54 -7.19 -29.15
CA SER A 33 -36.61 -7.81 -30.09
C SER A 33 -35.31 -8.30 -29.44
N GLN A 34 -34.95 -7.73 -28.29
CA GLN A 34 -33.77 -8.13 -27.50
C GLN A 34 -34.12 -9.04 -26.32
N GLY A 35 -35.40 -9.40 -26.12
CA GLY A 35 -35.84 -10.22 -25.00
C GLY A 35 -35.65 -9.56 -23.64
N LEU A 36 -35.67 -8.23 -23.59
CA LEU A 36 -35.38 -7.42 -22.40
C LEU A 36 -36.64 -7.02 -21.59
N TYR A 37 -37.82 -7.53 -21.96
CA TYR A 37 -38.98 -7.47 -21.07
C TYR A 37 -38.77 -8.39 -19.86
N ILE A 38 -38.16 -7.81 -18.82
CA ILE A 38 -38.07 -8.39 -17.49
C ILE A 38 -39.48 -8.36 -16.87
N ASN A 39 -40.08 -9.53 -16.71
CA ASN A 39 -41.20 -9.72 -15.79
C ASN A 39 -40.76 -9.28 -14.39
N ASN A 40 -41.25 -8.13 -13.97
CA ASN A 40 -40.75 -7.35 -12.84
C ASN A 40 -41.08 -7.96 -11.45
N GLU A 41 -41.70 -9.14 -11.38
CA GLU A 41 -42.13 -9.76 -10.13
C GLU A 41 -41.08 -10.70 -9.51
N VAL A 42 -40.15 -11.26 -10.31
CA VAL A 42 -39.19 -12.27 -9.80
C VAL A 42 -37.84 -11.65 -9.36
N ASN A 43 -37.56 -10.40 -9.72
CA ASN A 43 -36.22 -9.80 -9.56
C ASN A 43 -36.05 -8.96 -8.28
N VAL A 44 -37.15 -8.63 -7.59
CA VAL A 44 -37.11 -7.80 -6.37
C VAL A 44 -36.50 -8.59 -5.20
N ASP A 45 -36.84 -9.86 -5.05
CA ASP A 45 -36.33 -10.71 -3.96
C ASP A 45 -34.83 -11.04 -4.11
N ARG A 46 -34.35 -11.19 -5.35
CA ARG A 46 -32.95 -11.54 -5.64
C ARG A 46 -32.02 -10.33 -5.48
N ALA A 47 -32.49 -9.14 -5.85
CA ALA A 47 -31.79 -7.87 -5.61
C ALA A 47 -31.74 -7.52 -4.12
N GLN A 48 -32.85 -7.70 -3.39
CA GLN A 48 -32.89 -7.46 -1.94
C GLN A 48 -31.98 -8.42 -1.16
N LYS A 49 -31.92 -9.71 -1.53
CA LYS A 49 -30.97 -10.68 -0.94
C LYS A 49 -29.51 -10.28 -1.16
N ARG A 50 -29.12 -9.88 -2.38
CA ARG A 50 -27.73 -9.45 -2.69
C ARG A 50 -27.31 -8.18 -1.94
N VAL A 51 -28.22 -7.22 -1.77
CA VAL A 51 -27.94 -6.00 -0.97
C VAL A 51 -27.84 -6.33 0.53
N HIS A 52 -28.67 -7.24 1.04
CA HIS A 52 -28.60 -7.68 2.44
C HIS A 52 -27.33 -8.49 2.75
N GLU A 53 -26.90 -9.35 1.82
CA GLU A 53 -25.71 -10.19 1.95
C GLU A 53 -24.43 -9.36 1.91
N SER A 54 -24.30 -8.45 0.92
CA SER A 54 -23.17 -7.51 0.84
C SER A 54 -23.12 -6.49 2.00
N ALA A 55 -24.28 -6.12 2.58
CA ALA A 55 -24.34 -5.30 3.79
C ALA A 55 -23.93 -6.07 5.04
N LYS A 56 -24.28 -7.36 5.15
CA LYS A 56 -23.84 -8.25 6.24
C LYS A 56 -22.34 -8.50 6.18
N GLU A 57 -21.79 -8.83 5.02
CA GLU A 57 -20.35 -9.01 4.83
C GLU A 57 -19.55 -7.74 5.15
N ARG A 58 -20.04 -6.55 4.74
CA ARG A 58 -19.41 -5.27 5.11
C ARG A 58 -19.50 -4.98 6.61
N LYS A 59 -20.59 -5.36 7.29
CA LYS A 59 -20.75 -5.19 8.75
C LYS A 59 -19.88 -6.18 9.52
N GLU A 60 -19.79 -7.43 9.08
CA GLU A 60 -18.94 -8.48 9.62
C GLU A 60 -17.46 -8.11 9.48
N ALA A 61 -17.04 -7.67 8.28
CA ALA A 61 -15.68 -7.18 8.03
C ALA A 61 -15.35 -5.94 8.87
N LYS A 62 -16.31 -5.02 9.07
CA LYS A 62 -16.14 -3.87 9.98
C LYS A 62 -16.02 -4.30 11.45
N LYS A 63 -16.76 -5.32 11.89
CA LYS A 63 -16.71 -5.85 13.25
C LYS A 63 -15.39 -6.58 13.52
N ILE A 64 -14.93 -7.42 12.59
CA ILE A 64 -13.61 -8.09 12.63
C ILE A 64 -12.48 -7.04 12.67
N ARG A 65 -12.55 -6.00 11.84
CA ARG A 65 -11.59 -4.87 11.88
C ARG A 65 -11.60 -4.15 13.23
N LYS A 66 -12.76 -3.95 13.85
CA LYS A 66 -12.90 -3.29 15.16
C LYS A 66 -12.34 -4.15 16.30
N ILE A 67 -12.54 -5.47 16.26
CA ILE A 67 -11.98 -6.45 17.22
C ILE A 67 -10.45 -6.50 17.11
N ASN A 68 -9.90 -6.55 15.89
CA ASN A 68 -8.44 -6.50 15.70
C ASN A 68 -7.83 -5.15 16.09
N LYS A 69 -8.58 -4.05 15.98
CA LYS A 69 -8.13 -2.72 16.43
C LYS A 69 -7.94 -2.66 17.94
N GLN A 70 -8.73 -3.43 18.71
CA GLN A 70 -8.71 -3.44 20.18
C GLN A 70 -7.68 -4.38 20.80
N ARG A 71 -7.18 -5.38 20.07
CA ARG A 71 -6.05 -6.20 20.55
C ARG A 71 -4.77 -5.40 20.36
N GLY A 72 -4.30 -4.76 21.44
CA GLY A 72 -2.92 -4.29 21.53
C GLY A 72 -1.99 -5.47 21.25
N ILE A 73 -0.98 -5.27 20.39
CA ILE A 73 0.03 -6.30 20.17
C ILE A 73 1.00 -6.22 21.34
N ASP A 74 1.19 -7.34 22.01
CA ASP A 74 2.20 -7.49 23.03
C ASP A 74 3.55 -7.73 22.35
N PHE A 75 4.43 -6.73 22.40
CA PHE A 75 5.75 -6.78 21.77
C PHE A 75 6.68 -7.80 22.42
N SER A 76 6.45 -8.18 23.68
CA SER A 76 7.28 -9.18 24.37
C SER A 76 7.16 -10.59 23.78
N LYS A 77 6.15 -10.85 22.94
CA LYS A 77 5.91 -12.15 22.30
C LYS A 77 6.64 -12.32 20.98
N TYR A 78 7.24 -11.25 20.44
CA TYR A 78 7.84 -11.26 19.12
C TYR A 78 9.33 -11.04 19.22
N GLU A 79 10.07 -11.73 18.36
CA GLU A 79 11.49 -11.46 18.19
C GLU A 79 11.69 -10.21 17.32
N THR A 80 12.91 -9.66 17.34
CA THR A 80 13.29 -8.54 16.49
C THR A 80 14.41 -8.92 15.56
N ARG A 81 14.42 -8.33 14.36
CA ARG A 81 15.51 -8.49 13.39
C ARG A 81 16.00 -7.14 12.90
N HIS A 82 17.27 -7.10 12.49
CA HIS A 82 17.84 -5.92 11.87
C HIS A 82 17.61 -5.97 10.36
N ILE A 83 17.08 -4.89 9.78
CA ILE A 83 16.82 -4.77 8.35
C ILE A 83 17.40 -3.46 7.81
N ALA A 84 17.62 -3.42 6.50
CA ALA A 84 17.87 -2.19 5.77
C ALA A 84 16.78 -1.98 4.71
N LEU A 85 16.28 -0.76 4.61
CA LEU A 85 15.22 -0.37 3.69
C LEU A 85 15.69 0.75 2.78
N LYS A 86 15.42 0.60 1.48
CA LYS A 86 15.67 1.63 0.48
C LYS A 86 14.37 2.30 0.07
N PHE A 87 14.40 3.63 0.02
CA PHE A 87 13.22 4.44 -0.28
C PHE A 87 13.56 5.70 -1.07
N SER A 88 12.51 6.25 -1.65
CA SER A 88 12.49 7.55 -2.28
C SER A 88 11.47 8.45 -1.61
N TYR A 89 11.67 9.77 -1.71
CA TYR A 89 10.67 10.75 -1.36
C TYR A 89 10.77 12.06 -2.14
N LEU A 90 9.64 12.78 -2.20
CA LEU A 90 9.56 14.16 -2.69
C LEU A 90 9.72 15.12 -1.52
N GLY A 91 10.73 15.98 -1.55
CA GLY A 91 11.14 16.79 -0.39
C GLY A 91 10.37 18.09 -0.19
N TRP A 92 9.50 18.49 -1.11
CA TRP A 92 8.90 19.83 -1.15
C TRP A 92 8.08 20.15 0.12
N ASP A 93 7.40 19.15 0.67
CA ASP A 93 6.56 19.28 1.86
C ASP A 93 7.27 18.94 3.18
N TYR A 94 8.60 18.74 3.17
CA TYR A 94 9.36 18.23 4.31
C TYR A 94 10.50 19.16 4.76
N GLN A 95 10.76 19.16 6.07
CA GLN A 95 11.88 19.88 6.69
C GLN A 95 13.21 19.08 6.61
N GLY A 96 13.44 18.44 5.46
CA GLY A 96 14.58 17.54 5.24
C GLY A 96 14.34 16.12 5.77
N LEU A 97 15.35 15.26 5.59
CA LEU A 97 15.24 13.85 5.99
C LEU A 97 15.29 13.67 7.51
N ALA A 98 16.32 14.23 8.14
CA ALA A 98 16.69 13.92 9.51
C ALA A 98 15.72 14.54 10.53
N LEU A 99 15.29 13.75 11.51
CA LEU A 99 14.60 14.23 12.70
C LEU A 99 15.35 15.39 13.36
N GLN A 100 14.62 16.44 13.68
CA GLN A 100 15.11 17.61 14.41
C GLN A 100 14.60 17.53 15.86
N GLY A 101 15.46 17.86 16.83
CA GLY A 101 15.09 17.85 18.26
C GLY A 101 14.18 19.01 18.69
N LEU A 102 13.89 19.93 17.77
CA LEU A 102 13.03 21.09 18.00
C LEU A 102 11.75 20.98 17.15
N PRO A 103 10.64 21.59 17.59
CA PRO A 103 9.44 21.71 16.78
C PRO A 103 9.75 22.36 15.42
N THR A 104 9.18 21.81 14.36
CA THR A 104 9.35 22.29 12.99
C THR A 104 8.01 22.62 12.37
N ASP A 105 7.97 23.57 11.44
CA ASP A 105 6.72 23.98 10.76
C ASP A 105 6.11 22.84 9.92
N ARG A 106 6.97 21.97 9.37
CA ARG A 106 6.60 20.81 8.56
C ARG A 106 7.33 19.57 9.08
N PRO A 107 6.71 18.39 9.00
CA PRO A 107 7.35 17.17 9.47
C PRO A 107 8.64 16.88 8.69
N THR A 108 9.55 16.18 9.36
CA THR A 108 10.69 15.56 8.68
C THR A 108 10.28 14.24 8.06
N VAL A 109 10.99 13.78 7.03
CA VAL A 109 10.66 12.51 6.37
C VAL A 109 10.74 11.35 7.36
N GLU A 110 11.74 11.35 8.24
CA GLU A 110 11.90 10.32 9.27
C GLU A 110 10.78 10.32 10.30
N GLU A 111 10.29 11.48 10.69
CA GLU A 111 9.15 11.56 11.60
C GLU A 111 7.92 10.85 11.01
N VAL A 112 7.67 11.04 9.72
CA VAL A 112 6.58 10.36 9.01
C VAL A 112 6.84 8.85 8.91
N ILE A 113 8.06 8.44 8.61
CA ILE A 113 8.44 7.01 8.56
C ILE A 113 8.28 6.34 9.93
N ILE A 114 8.72 6.99 11.01
CA ILE A 114 8.63 6.45 12.38
C ILE A 114 7.18 6.36 12.82
N LYS A 115 6.37 7.38 12.54
CA LYS A 115 4.92 7.33 12.76
C LYS A 115 4.28 6.16 12.00
N ALA A 116 4.68 5.92 10.75
CA ALA A 116 4.20 4.78 9.97
C ALA A 116 4.62 3.44 10.59
N LEU A 117 5.88 3.29 11.02
CA LEU A 117 6.41 2.11 11.71
C LEU A 117 5.62 1.78 12.98
N GLN A 118 5.25 2.79 13.77
CA GLN A 118 4.40 2.63 14.94
C GLN A 118 2.97 2.21 14.56
N GLN A 119 2.40 2.84 13.53
CA GLN A 119 1.06 2.52 13.05
C GLN A 119 0.93 1.07 12.57
N VAL A 120 1.95 0.54 11.89
CA VAL A 120 2.01 -0.87 11.48
C VAL A 120 2.50 -1.82 12.58
N ARG A 121 2.78 -1.28 13.78
CA ARG A 121 3.23 -2.01 14.98
C ARG A 121 4.55 -2.78 14.76
N LEU A 122 5.47 -2.19 13.99
CA LEU A 122 6.81 -2.74 13.78
C LEU A 122 7.81 -2.31 14.86
N VAL A 123 7.58 -1.14 15.48
CA VAL A 123 8.36 -0.59 16.60
C VAL A 123 7.42 -0.21 17.74
N GLN A 124 7.92 -0.30 18.97
CA GLN A 124 7.14 0.00 20.18
C GLN A 124 7.16 1.49 20.53
N SER A 125 8.34 2.11 20.49
CA SER A 125 8.55 3.49 20.90
C SER A 125 8.79 4.41 19.69
N PRO A 126 8.55 5.72 19.85
CA PRO A 126 8.85 6.71 18.80
C PRO A 126 10.33 7.11 18.79
N ASN A 127 11.11 6.71 19.80
CA ASN A 127 12.50 7.12 19.95
C ASN A 127 13.41 6.29 19.03
N PRO A 128 14.11 6.91 18.06
CA PRO A 128 14.99 6.21 17.12
C PRO A 128 16.08 5.36 17.77
N ALA A 129 16.53 5.73 18.97
CA ALA A 129 17.59 5.02 19.69
C ALA A 129 17.16 3.60 20.11
N ASP A 130 15.88 3.40 20.45
CA ASP A 130 15.39 2.14 21.02
C ASP A 130 15.37 1.00 19.99
N PHE A 131 15.37 1.33 18.71
CA PHE A 131 15.33 0.38 17.61
C PHE A 131 16.51 0.52 16.64
N LEU A 132 17.64 1.05 17.11
CA LEU A 132 18.89 1.19 16.35
C LEU A 132 18.70 1.83 14.97
N PHE A 133 17.90 2.89 14.93
CA PHE A 133 17.65 3.60 13.68
C PHE A 133 18.91 4.33 13.19
N SER A 134 19.27 4.12 11.93
CA SER A 134 20.37 4.80 11.26
C SER A 134 20.01 5.14 9.82
N ARG A 135 20.68 6.15 9.25
CA ARG A 135 20.46 6.70 7.91
C ARG A 135 21.79 6.78 7.16
N CYS A 136 21.77 6.58 5.85
CA CYS A 136 22.97 6.63 5.00
C CYS A 136 23.45 8.04 4.65
N GLY A 137 22.61 9.07 4.85
CA GLY A 137 22.94 10.44 4.52
C GLY A 137 21.87 11.40 5.00
N ARG A 138 22.20 12.68 5.16
CA ARG A 138 21.25 13.74 5.46
C ARG A 138 20.85 14.45 4.18
N THR A 139 19.66 15.04 4.19
CA THR A 139 19.23 15.98 3.16
C THR A 139 18.62 17.20 3.82
N ASP A 140 18.78 18.34 3.17
CA ASP A 140 18.21 19.61 3.63
C ASP A 140 16.74 19.75 3.21
N ARG A 141 16.10 20.80 3.74
CA ARG A 141 14.71 21.15 3.43
C ARG A 141 14.47 21.26 1.92
N GLY A 142 13.38 20.68 1.44
CA GLY A 142 12.98 20.77 0.03
C GLY A 142 13.71 19.80 -0.92
N VAL A 143 14.77 19.13 -0.46
CA VAL A 143 15.55 18.20 -1.28
C VAL A 143 14.80 16.89 -1.45
N SER A 144 14.63 16.46 -2.70
CA SER A 144 14.08 15.14 -3.02
C SER A 144 15.20 14.11 -3.19
N ALA A 145 14.93 12.84 -2.89
CA ALA A 145 15.92 11.78 -3.02
C ALA A 145 15.29 10.46 -3.46
N MET A 146 16.01 9.70 -4.30
CA MET A 146 15.51 8.43 -4.86
C MET A 146 16.05 7.18 -4.16
N ASN A 147 17.28 7.25 -3.66
CA ASN A 147 18.05 6.08 -3.20
C ASN A 147 18.50 6.22 -1.75
N GLN A 148 17.65 6.77 -0.88
CA GLN A 148 17.96 6.82 0.54
C GLN A 148 17.86 5.43 1.15
N VAL A 149 18.70 5.18 2.14
CA VAL A 149 18.76 3.91 2.87
C VAL A 149 18.71 4.22 4.35
N ILE A 150 17.84 3.49 5.05
CA ILE A 150 17.78 3.45 6.51
C ILE A 150 17.99 2.03 7.00
N SER A 151 18.58 1.88 8.18
CA SER A 151 18.67 0.61 8.89
C SER A 151 18.00 0.71 10.25
N LEU A 152 17.33 -0.35 10.67
CA LEU A 152 16.61 -0.38 11.93
C LEU A 152 16.29 -1.81 12.37
N ARG A 153 16.07 -1.97 13.68
CA ARG A 153 15.51 -3.19 14.26
C ARG A 153 14.00 -3.12 14.28
N VAL A 154 13.34 -4.13 13.71
CA VAL A 154 11.88 -4.21 13.65
C VAL A 154 11.41 -5.55 14.17
N ARG A 155 10.13 -5.59 14.56
CA ARG A 155 9.43 -6.83 14.89
C ARG A 155 9.50 -7.83 13.73
N SER A 156 9.85 -9.07 14.05
CA SER A 156 9.77 -10.22 13.15
C SER A 156 8.59 -11.11 13.51
N ARG A 157 8.10 -11.87 12.53
CA ARG A 157 7.16 -12.98 12.77
C ARG A 157 7.88 -14.27 13.18
N LEU A 158 9.15 -14.40 12.84
CA LEU A 158 9.94 -15.63 12.97
C LEU A 158 10.46 -15.82 14.40
N THR A 159 10.67 -17.08 14.80
CA THR A 159 11.36 -17.41 16.06
C THR A 159 12.86 -17.16 15.95
N LYS A 160 13.58 -17.21 17.07
CA LYS A 160 15.04 -17.09 17.10
C LYS A 160 15.72 -18.14 16.22
N GLU A 161 15.28 -19.41 16.28
CA GLU A 161 15.88 -20.46 15.44
C GLU A 161 15.60 -20.23 13.96
N GLN A 162 14.38 -19.79 13.62
CA GLN A 162 14.01 -19.51 12.24
C GLN A 162 14.79 -18.34 11.64
N LEU A 163 15.14 -17.34 12.45
CA LEU A 163 15.94 -16.20 12.02
C LEU A 163 17.39 -16.59 11.66
N GLU A 164 17.92 -17.69 12.19
CA GLU A 164 19.29 -18.13 11.87
C GLU A 164 19.38 -18.71 10.45
N ASP A 165 18.33 -19.36 9.97
CA ASP A 165 18.29 -20.01 8.66
C ASP A 165 17.74 -19.07 7.55
N PRO A 166 18.56 -18.72 6.53
CA PRO A 166 18.13 -17.91 5.40
C PRO A 166 16.95 -18.47 4.61
N ALA A 167 16.71 -19.79 4.63
CA ALA A 167 15.58 -20.39 3.93
C ALA A 167 14.22 -19.86 4.44
N ASN A 168 14.18 -19.39 5.69
CA ASN A 168 12.96 -18.87 6.33
C ASN A 168 12.71 -17.39 6.04
N ASP A 169 13.61 -16.68 5.35
CA ASP A 169 13.44 -15.24 5.11
C ASP A 169 12.17 -14.92 4.30
N ASN A 170 11.71 -15.85 3.46
CA ASN A 170 10.46 -15.73 2.71
C ASN A 170 9.19 -15.79 3.57
N LEU A 171 9.29 -16.30 4.81
CA LEU A 171 8.17 -16.40 5.75
C LEU A 171 7.98 -15.12 6.59
N GLU A 172 8.88 -14.15 6.41
CA GLU A 172 8.87 -12.89 7.12
C GLU A 172 7.69 -11.98 6.71
N LEU A 173 7.44 -10.95 7.51
CA LEU A 173 6.50 -9.87 7.18
C LEU A 173 6.91 -9.14 5.89
N ASP A 174 5.93 -8.85 5.03
CA ASP A 174 6.11 -7.96 3.88
C ASP A 174 6.16 -6.50 4.33
N TYR A 175 7.32 -6.09 4.84
CA TYR A 175 7.55 -4.78 5.43
C TYR A 175 7.28 -3.64 4.45
N ILE A 176 7.68 -3.80 3.18
CA ILE A 176 7.52 -2.77 2.15
C ILE A 176 6.03 -2.51 1.91
N LYS A 177 5.24 -3.57 1.70
CA LYS A 177 3.80 -3.43 1.45
C LYS A 177 3.07 -2.86 2.66
N MET A 178 3.43 -3.31 3.87
CA MET A 178 2.86 -2.77 5.11
C MET A 178 3.10 -1.27 5.25
N LEU A 179 4.35 -0.82 5.04
CA LEU A 179 4.73 0.58 5.17
C LEU A 179 4.12 1.44 4.07
N ASN A 180 4.21 1.03 2.81
CA ASN A 180 3.67 1.79 1.67
C ASN A 180 2.13 1.93 1.72
N HIS A 181 1.43 1.03 2.41
CA HIS A 181 -0.02 1.16 2.63
C HIS A 181 -0.38 2.29 3.60
N VAL A 182 0.53 2.66 4.50
CA VAL A 182 0.31 3.70 5.52
C VAL A 182 0.97 5.02 5.15
N LEU A 183 2.07 4.99 4.40
CA LEU A 183 2.83 6.18 4.02
C LEU A 183 2.09 7.03 2.98
N PRO A 184 2.24 8.37 3.05
CA PRO A 184 1.71 9.24 2.02
C PRO A 184 2.40 9.01 0.66
N ALA A 185 1.73 9.42 -0.43
CA ALA A 185 2.10 9.04 -1.81
C ALA A 185 3.50 9.48 -2.24
N ASP A 186 4.02 10.49 -1.58
CA ASP A 186 5.31 11.13 -1.77
C ASP A 186 6.47 10.40 -1.09
N ILE A 187 6.25 9.39 -0.24
CA ILE A 187 7.29 8.54 0.36
C ILE A 187 7.03 7.09 0.01
N ARG A 188 8.00 6.42 -0.62
CA ARG A 188 7.86 5.02 -1.05
C ARG A 188 9.11 4.19 -0.80
N PHE A 189 8.93 3.07 -0.10
CA PHE A 189 9.90 2.00 -0.01
C PHE A 189 9.85 1.14 -1.28
N HIS A 190 11.02 0.75 -1.79
CA HIS A 190 11.11 -0.03 -3.03
C HIS A 190 12.07 -1.22 -2.96
N ALA A 191 12.96 -1.29 -1.96
CA ALA A 191 13.78 -2.47 -1.72
C ALA A 191 14.05 -2.69 -0.22
N ILE A 192 14.35 -3.95 0.13
CA ILE A 192 14.67 -4.38 1.48
C ILE A 192 15.85 -5.35 1.44
N CYS A 193 16.73 -5.25 2.44
CA CYS A 193 17.65 -6.30 2.81
C CYS A 193 17.31 -6.78 4.22
N VAL A 194 17.03 -8.08 4.34
CA VAL A 194 16.58 -8.73 5.57
C VAL A 194 17.75 -9.25 6.41
N ARG A 195 18.97 -9.25 5.85
CA ARG A 195 20.23 -9.63 6.52
C ARG A 195 21.37 -8.64 6.20
N PRO A 196 21.26 -7.37 6.64
CA PRO A 196 22.35 -6.42 6.45
C PRO A 196 23.61 -6.85 7.24
N GLN A 197 24.78 -6.83 6.59
CA GLN A 197 26.05 -7.13 7.28
C GLN A 197 26.31 -6.09 8.37
N ARG A 198 26.64 -6.54 9.59
CA ARG A 198 26.81 -5.68 10.76
C ARG A 198 27.85 -4.58 10.55
N ASP A 199 28.93 -4.89 9.82
CA ASP A 199 30.04 -3.94 9.59
C ASP A 199 29.66 -2.83 8.60
N LEU A 200 28.85 -3.14 7.58
CA LEU A 200 28.35 -2.14 6.63
C LEU A 200 27.40 -1.12 7.29
N MET A 201 26.75 -1.50 8.39
CA MET A 201 25.78 -0.66 9.10
C MET A 201 26.46 0.29 10.08
N HIS A 202 27.56 -0.14 10.72
CA HIS A 202 28.37 0.75 11.57
C HIS A 202 28.99 1.89 10.75
N ALA A 203 29.38 1.60 9.50
CA ALA A 203 29.87 2.62 8.58
C ALA A 203 28.78 3.62 8.14
N LEU A 204 27.48 3.24 8.08
CA LEU A 204 26.38 4.17 7.77
C LEU A 204 26.25 5.24 8.86
N ALA A 205 26.45 4.83 10.12
CA ALA A 205 26.33 5.69 11.27
C ALA A 205 27.55 6.61 11.49
N VAL A 206 28.75 6.17 11.08
CA VAL A 206 30.00 6.85 11.44
C VAL A 206 30.52 7.81 10.36
N ASN A 207 30.43 7.47 9.08
CA ASN A 207 31.24 8.18 8.08
C ASN A 207 30.47 9.04 7.07
N GLY A 208 29.14 8.92 6.92
CA GLY A 208 28.39 9.71 5.92
C GLY A 208 28.85 9.55 4.45
N ASP A 209 29.93 8.81 4.22
CA ASP A 209 30.60 8.64 2.95
C ASP A 209 30.20 7.29 2.36
N SER A 210 29.53 7.36 1.22
CA SER A 210 29.59 6.42 0.08
C SER A 210 29.86 4.96 0.43
N ILE A 211 29.15 4.41 1.42
CA ILE A 211 29.07 2.96 1.54
C ILE A 211 28.42 2.48 0.27
N ASN A 212 29.04 1.49 -0.35
CA ASN A 212 28.56 0.91 -1.57
C ASN A 212 27.20 0.24 -1.27
N ILE A 213 26.11 0.99 -1.41
CA ILE A 213 24.71 0.56 -1.16
C ILE A 213 24.40 -0.71 -1.96
N TYR A 214 25.13 -0.94 -3.07
CA TYR A 214 25.08 -2.19 -3.84
C TYR A 214 25.41 -3.45 -3.03
N LEU A 215 26.29 -3.39 -2.03
CA LEU A 215 26.60 -4.53 -1.15
C LEU A 215 25.51 -4.76 -0.10
N ILE A 216 24.76 -3.73 0.29
CA ILE A 216 23.67 -3.85 1.26
C ILE A 216 22.46 -4.58 0.64
N LEU A 217 22.18 -4.41 -0.65
CA LEU A 217 20.97 -4.93 -1.31
C LEU A 217 21.20 -6.10 -2.27
N LYS A 218 22.43 -6.63 -2.37
CA LYS A 218 22.74 -7.86 -3.12
C LYS A 218 22.77 -9.14 -2.28
N GLY A 219 22.56 -9.03 -0.96
CA GLY A 219 22.47 -10.15 -0.03
C GLY A 219 21.07 -10.70 0.07
#